data_AF-A3QAY1-F1
#
_entry.id   AF-A3QAY1-F1
#
_cell.length_a   1.000
_cell.length_b   1.000
_cell.length_c   1.000
_cell.angle_alpha   90.00
_cell.angle_beta   90.00
_cell.angle_gamma   90.00
#
_symmetry.space_group_name_H-M   'P 1'
#
loop_
_entity.id
_entity.type
_entity.pdbx_description
1 polymer ?
#
loop_
_entity_poly.entity_id
_entity_poly.type
_entity_poly.pdbx_seq_one_letter_code
_entity_poly.pdbx_strand_id
1 'polypeptide(L)'
;MQIGCCWFEPSQSTLSNQDNDTSWLMPGAEFAVLKLLTEHRGQVMSNADLLACLPEDDANMARLVQAVDRIRFFLGSPSGKLLESVDDQGYILHSKLSPHRELLGNGPIRRMTKQQYILLISQLLLLFLLIYSVFEPFNYLPSLAEIIGEQ
;
A
#
# COMPACT_ATOMS: atom_id res chain seq x y z
N MET A 1 -16.04 4.57 21.27
CA MET A 1 -14.93 3.68 20.82
C MET A 1 -13.67 4.52 20.66
N GLN A 2 -12.52 4.10 21.22
CA GLN A 2 -11.28 4.90 21.15
C GLN A 2 -10.47 4.61 19.88
N ILE A 3 -10.00 5.62 19.15
CA ILE A 3 -9.12 5.56 17.98
C ILE A 3 -7.90 6.46 18.27
N GLY A 4 -6.80 5.88 18.76
CA GLY A 4 -5.67 6.68 19.21
C GLY A 4 -6.05 7.61 20.37
N CYS A 5 -5.86 8.92 20.19
CA CYS A 5 -6.31 9.97 21.12
C CYS A 5 -7.74 10.47 20.87
N CYS A 6 -8.41 9.99 19.82
CA CYS A 6 -9.78 10.40 19.49
C CYS A 6 -10.80 9.41 20.03
N TRP A 7 -11.93 9.92 20.51
CA TRP A 7 -13.10 9.16 20.88
C TRP A 7 -14.15 9.27 19.78
N PHE A 8 -14.48 8.16 19.16
CA PHE A 8 -15.59 8.06 18.21
C PHE A 8 -16.83 7.59 18.95
N GLU A 9 -17.90 8.39 18.92
CA GLU A 9 -19.17 8.11 19.58
C GLU A 9 -20.23 7.75 18.53
N PRO A 10 -20.54 6.45 18.32
CA PRO A 10 -21.44 6.02 17.25
C PRO A 10 -22.89 6.45 17.49
N SER A 11 -23.26 6.69 18.76
CA SER A 11 -24.62 7.09 19.16
C SER A 11 -24.95 8.54 18.81
N GLN A 12 -23.93 9.39 18.73
CA GLN A 12 -24.06 10.83 18.49
C GLN A 12 -23.45 11.28 17.16
N SER A 13 -22.86 10.36 16.39
CA SER A 13 -22.10 10.66 15.16
C SER A 13 -21.02 11.72 15.38
N THR A 14 -20.41 11.74 16.57
CA THR A 14 -19.41 12.71 16.96
C THR A 14 -18.03 12.06 17.10
N LEU A 15 -17.02 12.80 16.68
CA LEU A 15 -15.62 12.50 16.93
C LEU A 15 -15.06 13.57 17.85
N SER A 16 -14.63 13.17 19.04
CA SER A 16 -14.02 14.05 20.04
C SER A 16 -12.53 13.76 20.13
N ASN A 17 -11.69 14.72 19.84
CA ASN A 17 -10.25 14.60 20.05
C ASN A 17 -9.92 15.03 21.48
N GLN A 18 -9.36 14.09 22.26
CA GLN A 18 -9.06 14.31 23.68
C GLN A 18 -7.80 15.14 23.90
N ASP A 19 -6.94 15.30 22.88
CA ASP A 19 -5.71 16.08 23.02
C ASP A 19 -5.95 17.60 22.90
N ASN A 20 -7.00 18.00 22.18
CA ASN A 20 -7.32 19.40 21.91
C ASN A 20 -8.74 19.79 22.33
N ASP A 21 -9.43 18.93 23.10
CA ASP A 21 -10.82 19.08 23.55
C ASP A 21 -11.81 19.47 22.43
N THR A 22 -11.51 19.15 21.18
CA THR A 22 -12.34 19.52 20.04
C THR A 22 -13.27 18.38 19.68
N SER A 23 -14.55 18.68 19.49
CA SER A 23 -15.56 17.72 19.06
C SER A 23 -16.17 18.14 17.74
N TRP A 24 -16.21 17.22 16.77
CA TRP A 24 -16.80 17.44 15.46
C TRP A 24 -18.01 16.53 15.26
N LEU A 25 -19.08 17.09 14.72
CA LEU A 25 -20.18 16.30 14.17
C LEU A 25 -19.76 15.79 12.79
N MET A 26 -19.72 14.47 12.62
CA MET A 26 -19.32 13.85 11.37
C MET A 26 -20.49 13.86 10.37
N PRO A 27 -20.25 14.23 9.10
CA PRO A 27 -21.25 14.03 8.07
C PRO A 27 -21.47 12.54 7.79
N GLY A 28 -22.62 12.20 7.21
CA GLY A 28 -23.10 10.82 7.13
C GLY A 28 -22.17 9.87 6.37
N ALA A 29 -21.54 10.35 5.29
CA ALA A 29 -20.59 9.59 4.49
C ALA A 29 -19.33 9.23 5.29
N GLU A 30 -18.71 10.22 5.93
CA GLU A 30 -17.53 10.05 6.77
C GLU A 30 -17.83 9.15 7.98
N PHE A 31 -19.01 9.31 8.58
CA PHE A 31 -19.46 8.48 9.68
C PHE A 31 -19.61 7.01 9.27
N ALA A 32 -20.27 6.73 8.14
CA ALA A 32 -20.47 5.37 7.66
C ALA A 32 -19.14 4.65 7.38
N VAL A 33 -18.21 5.34 6.71
CA VAL A 33 -16.87 4.84 6.44
C VAL A 33 -16.10 4.57 7.73
N LEU A 34 -16.09 5.53 8.66
CA LEU A 34 -15.38 5.36 9.93
C LEU A 34 -15.98 4.24 10.77
N LYS A 35 -17.31 4.15 10.82
CA LYS A 35 -18.02 3.09 11.54
C LYS A 35 -17.58 1.70 11.04
N LEU A 36 -17.64 1.46 9.73
CA LEU A 36 -17.22 0.18 9.16
C LEU A 36 -15.76 -0.14 9.48
N LEU A 37 -14.86 0.84 9.31
CA LEU A 37 -13.44 0.69 9.62
C LEU A 37 -13.19 0.42 11.13
N THR A 38 -14.01 0.97 12.01
CA THR A 38 -13.91 0.72 13.46
C THR A 38 -14.44 -0.64 13.89
N GLU A 39 -15.42 -1.19 13.16
CA GLU A 39 -15.91 -2.55 13.34
C GLU A 39 -14.90 -3.59 12.84
N HIS A 40 -14.22 -3.30 11.73
CA HIS A 40 -13.21 -4.15 11.09
C HIS A 40 -11.76 -3.67 11.30
N ARG A 41 -11.41 -3.30 12.53
CA ARG A 41 -10.04 -2.81 12.84
C ARG A 41 -8.97 -3.84 12.53
N GLY A 42 -7.88 -3.37 11.93
CA GLY A 42 -6.75 -4.21 11.52
C GLY A 42 -7.01 -5.06 10.28
N GLN A 43 -8.17 -4.92 9.64
CA GLN A 43 -8.50 -5.57 8.38
C GLN A 43 -8.55 -4.55 7.25
N VAL A 44 -8.12 -4.95 6.05
CA VAL A 44 -8.26 -4.13 4.84
C VAL A 44 -9.71 -4.25 4.36
N MET A 45 -10.43 -3.14 4.38
CA MET A 45 -11.76 -3.02 3.79
C MET A 45 -11.63 -2.68 2.33
N SER A 46 -12.36 -3.42 1.47
CA SER A 46 -12.27 -3.20 0.04
C SER A 46 -12.95 -1.89 -0.35
N ASN A 47 -12.50 -1.28 -1.45
CA ASN A 47 -13.19 -0.09 -1.99
C ASN A 47 -14.66 -0.39 -2.29
N ALA A 48 -14.98 -1.60 -2.75
CA ALA A 48 -16.36 -2.00 -3.03
C ALA A 48 -17.23 -2.04 -1.76
N ASP A 49 -16.70 -2.60 -0.67
CA ASP A 49 -17.43 -2.66 0.61
C ASP A 49 -17.64 -1.27 1.21
N LEU A 50 -16.62 -0.40 1.10
CA LEU A 50 -16.71 0.97 1.58
C LEU A 50 -17.70 1.80 0.76
N LEU A 51 -17.74 1.61 -0.56
CA LEU A 51 -18.73 2.22 -1.45
C LEU A 51 -20.15 1.73 -1.16
N ALA A 52 -20.31 0.45 -0.82
CA ALA A 52 -21.62 -0.11 -0.46
C ALA A 52 -22.17 0.46 0.87
N CYS A 53 -21.31 0.97 1.75
CA CYS A 53 -21.72 1.63 2.98
C CYS A 53 -22.03 3.13 2.81
N LEU A 54 -21.64 3.75 1.69
CA LEU A 54 -21.95 5.14 1.41
C LEU A 54 -23.43 5.29 1.00
N PRO A 55 -24.06 6.46 1.27
CA PRO A 55 -25.38 6.78 0.73
C PRO A 55 -25.35 6.69 -0.81
N GLU A 56 -26.44 6.22 -1.45
CA GLU A 56 -26.48 6.02 -2.91
C GLU A 56 -26.10 7.28 -3.70
N ASP A 57 -26.48 8.47 -3.20
CA ASP A 57 -26.14 9.76 -3.81
C ASP A 57 -24.64 10.07 -3.80
N ASP A 58 -23.87 9.44 -2.90
CA ASP A 58 -22.44 9.68 -2.68
C ASP A 58 -21.57 8.42 -2.90
N ALA A 59 -22.13 7.35 -3.46
CA ALA A 59 -21.44 6.08 -3.74
C ALA A 59 -20.46 6.18 -4.93
N ASN A 60 -19.48 7.08 -4.83
CA ASN A 60 -18.43 7.29 -5.82
C ASN A 60 -17.05 7.26 -5.14
N MET A 61 -16.05 6.73 -5.85
CA MET A 61 -14.67 6.66 -5.38
C MET A 61 -14.13 8.05 -4.98
N ALA A 62 -14.45 9.10 -5.73
CA ALA A 62 -14.03 10.46 -5.40
C ALA A 62 -14.58 10.93 -4.04
N ARG A 63 -15.83 10.55 -3.72
CA ARG A 63 -16.45 10.85 -2.42
C ARG A 63 -15.85 10.03 -1.29
N LEU A 64 -15.55 8.75 -1.54
CA LEU A 64 -14.84 7.90 -0.59
C LEU A 64 -13.47 8.49 -0.22
N VAL A 65 -12.66 8.89 -1.20
CA VAL A 65 -11.36 9.51 -0.96
C VAL A 65 -11.52 10.80 -0.16
N GLN A 66 -12.45 11.66 -0.55
CA GLN A 66 -12.74 12.91 0.17
C GLN A 66 -13.17 12.66 1.62
N ALA A 67 -14.02 11.66 1.85
CA ALA A 67 -14.48 11.28 3.17
C ALA A 67 -13.32 10.79 4.04
N VAL A 68 -12.45 9.94 3.48
CA VAL A 68 -11.24 9.45 4.17
C VAL A 68 -10.28 10.59 4.51
N ASP A 69 -10.05 11.52 3.59
CA ASP A 69 -9.19 12.69 3.84
C ASP A 69 -9.74 13.59 4.95
N ARG A 70 -11.06 13.80 4.98
CA ARG A 70 -11.72 14.52 6.07
C ARG A 70 -11.63 13.80 7.41
N ILE A 71 -11.84 12.48 7.42
CA ILE A 71 -11.66 11.67 8.64
C ILE A 71 -10.23 11.82 9.14
N ARG A 72 -9.23 11.76 8.25
CA ARG A 72 -7.82 11.95 8.58
C ARG A 72 -7.54 13.34 9.16
N PHE A 73 -8.19 14.36 8.62
CA PHE A 73 -8.14 15.72 9.15
C PHE A 73 -8.75 15.81 10.56
N PHE A 74 -9.95 15.24 10.77
CA PHE A 74 -10.61 15.24 12.08
C PHE A 74 -9.81 14.47 13.14
N LEU A 75 -9.20 13.34 12.78
CA LEU A 75 -8.34 12.57 13.68
C LEU A 75 -7.05 13.33 14.05
N GLY A 76 -6.59 14.25 13.19
CA GLY A 76 -5.36 15.02 13.41
C GLY A 76 -4.09 14.15 13.42
N SER A 77 -2.93 14.77 13.61
CA SER A 77 -1.68 14.02 13.83
C SER A 77 -1.49 13.79 15.33
N PRO A 78 -1.17 12.56 15.80
CA PRO A 78 -0.73 11.40 15.04
C PRO A 78 -1.85 10.39 14.69
N SER A 79 -3.06 10.51 15.24
CA SER A 79 -4.13 9.51 15.11
C SER A 79 -4.61 9.28 13.67
N GLY A 80 -4.52 10.28 12.79
CA GLY A 80 -4.80 10.16 11.36
C GLY A 80 -3.83 9.22 10.63
N LYS A 81 -2.65 8.93 11.20
CA LYS A 81 -1.73 7.91 10.66
C LYS A 81 -2.23 6.48 10.91
N LEU A 82 -3.21 6.30 11.78
CA LEU A 82 -3.87 5.00 11.98
C LEU A 82 -4.72 4.60 10.77
N LEU A 83 -5.15 5.58 9.96
CA LEU A 83 -5.91 5.35 8.75
C LEU A 83 -4.96 5.29 7.55
N GLU A 84 -4.74 4.09 7.03
CA GLU A 84 -3.84 3.83 5.90
C GLU A 84 -4.66 3.45 4.66
N SER A 85 -4.30 4.04 3.52
CA SER A 85 -4.76 3.63 2.20
C SER A 85 -3.87 2.51 1.68
N VAL A 86 -4.49 1.42 1.22
CA VAL A 86 -3.82 0.29 0.59
C VAL A 86 -4.09 0.33 -0.91
N ASP A 87 -3.05 0.59 -1.69
CA ASP A 87 -3.13 0.76 -3.14
C ASP A 87 -3.92 -0.38 -3.82
N ASP A 88 -4.91 0.04 -4.63
CA ASP A 88 -5.87 -0.78 -5.38
C ASP A 88 -6.69 -1.79 -4.56
N GLN A 89 -6.62 -1.74 -3.23
CA GLN A 89 -7.35 -2.67 -2.36
C GLN A 89 -8.37 -1.95 -1.50
N GLY A 90 -8.03 -0.81 -0.90
CA GLY A 90 -8.96 -0.02 -0.09
C GLY A 90 -8.29 0.60 1.13
N TYR A 91 -8.92 0.51 2.30
CA TYR A 91 -8.46 1.23 3.50
C TYR A 91 -8.40 0.34 4.73
N ILE A 92 -7.47 0.63 5.63
CA ILE A 92 -7.29 -0.09 6.90
C ILE A 92 -7.16 0.91 8.06
N LEU A 93 -7.86 0.61 9.15
CA LEU A 93 -7.72 1.32 10.42
C LEU A 93 -6.91 0.49 11.41
N HIS A 94 -5.73 0.99 11.75
CA HIS A 94 -4.84 0.37 12.73
C HIS A 94 -5.30 0.64 14.16
N SER A 95 -5.13 -0.34 15.06
CA SER A 95 -5.49 -0.19 16.47
C SER A 95 -4.40 0.53 17.30
N LYS A 96 -3.15 0.52 16.83
CA LYS A 96 -2.01 1.16 17.49
C LYS A 96 -1.13 1.85 16.45
N LEU A 97 -0.59 3.02 16.82
CA LEU A 97 0.47 3.65 16.07
C LEU A 97 1.70 2.74 16.15
N SER A 98 2.04 2.08 15.04
CA SER A 98 3.27 1.29 14.98
C SER A 98 4.45 2.26 14.77
N PRO A 99 5.32 2.48 15.78
CA PRO A 99 6.43 3.43 15.66
C PRO A 99 7.47 3.00 14.62
N HIS A 100 7.42 1.77 14.11
CA HIS A 100 8.42 1.20 13.21
C HIS A 100 8.16 1.51 11.72
N ARG A 101 7.02 2.10 11.34
CA ARG A 101 6.68 2.31 9.91
C ARG A 101 7.03 3.70 9.37
N GLU A 102 7.49 4.65 10.20
CA GLU A 102 7.93 5.98 9.73
C GLU A 102 9.29 5.95 9.00
N LEU A 103 10.11 4.91 9.19
CA LEU A 103 11.41 4.77 8.53
C LEU A 103 11.34 4.04 7.18
N LEU A 104 10.19 3.44 6.83
CA LEU A 104 9.98 2.77 5.55
C LEU A 104 9.00 3.62 4.76
N GLY A 105 9.52 4.76 4.29
CA GLY A 105 8.81 5.67 3.40
C GLY A 105 8.14 4.93 2.24
N ASN A 106 6.99 5.49 1.85
CA ASN A 106 6.17 5.23 0.67
C ASN A 106 6.99 4.92 -0.60
N GLY A 107 7.45 3.68 -0.73
CA GLY A 107 8.11 3.17 -1.92
C GLY A 107 7.21 2.16 -2.63
N PRO A 108 7.03 2.24 -3.96
CA PRO A 108 6.20 1.31 -4.76
C PRO A 108 6.78 -0.12 -4.85
N ILE A 109 7.74 -0.48 -4.00
CA ILE A 109 8.53 -1.71 -4.11
C ILE A 109 7.86 -2.88 -3.37
N ARG A 110 6.81 -2.63 -2.59
CA ARG A 110 6.21 -3.66 -1.73
C ARG A 110 5.09 -4.46 -2.40
N ARG A 111 5.27 -4.95 -3.63
CA ARG A 111 4.39 -5.99 -4.19
C ARG A 111 5.02 -6.93 -5.21
N MET A 112 6.33 -7.14 -5.19
CA MET A 112 6.87 -8.39 -5.74
C MET A 112 6.90 -9.43 -4.63
N THR A 113 6.02 -10.42 -4.74
CA THR A 113 6.12 -11.63 -3.91
C THR A 113 7.50 -12.26 -4.14
N LYS A 114 8.13 -12.83 -3.10
CA LYS A 114 9.47 -13.45 -3.22
C LYS A 114 9.55 -14.41 -4.41
N GLN A 115 8.43 -15.07 -4.73
CA GLN A 115 8.29 -15.97 -5.87
C GLN A 115 8.43 -15.26 -7.23
N GLN A 116 7.80 -14.10 -7.43
CA GLN A 116 7.92 -13.32 -8.66
C GLN A 116 9.35 -12.80 -8.87
N TYR A 117 10.02 -12.41 -7.79
CA TYR A 117 11.42 -11.95 -7.84
C TYR A 117 12.38 -13.10 -8.23
N ILE A 118 12.18 -14.29 -7.65
CA ILE A 118 12.96 -15.48 -8.01
C ILE A 118 12.73 -15.88 -9.47
N LEU A 119 11.48 -15.81 -9.95
CA LEU A 119 11.15 -16.09 -11.36
C LEU A 119 11.85 -15.11 -12.30
N LEU A 120 11.85 -13.81 -11.98
CA LEU A 120 12.49 -12.78 -12.79
C LEU A 120 14.02 -12.98 -12.85
N ILE A 121 14.65 -13.28 -11.71
CA ILE A 121 16.08 -13.61 -11.65
C ILE A 121 16.38 -14.85 -12.48
N SER A 122 15.58 -15.92 -12.31
CA SER A 122 15.76 -17.17 -13.05
C SER A 122 15.64 -16.94 -14.56
N GLN A 123 14.68 -16.13 -15.00
CA GLN A 123 14.48 -15.80 -16.41
C GLN A 123 15.66 -14.99 -16.98
N LEU A 124 16.18 -14.03 -16.21
CA LEU A 124 17.35 -13.25 -16.61
C LEU A 124 18.61 -14.13 -16.74
N LEU A 125 18.80 -15.05 -15.79
CA LEU A 125 19.95 -15.97 -15.77
C LEU A 125 19.88 -16.99 -16.92
N LEU A 126 18.69 -17.51 -17.22
CA LEU A 126 18.45 -18.38 -18.37
C LEU A 126 18.77 -17.68 -19.69
N LEU A 127 18.32 -16.42 -19.83
CA LEU A 127 18.58 -15.62 -21.03
C LEU A 127 20.08 -15.34 -21.20
N PHE A 128 20.78 -15.06 -20.10
CA PHE A 128 22.23 -14.90 -20.10
C PHE A 128 22.93 -16.19 -20.54
N LEU A 129 22.57 -17.35 -19.99
CA LEU A 129 23.14 -18.64 -20.38
C LEU A 129 22.87 -18.98 -21.86
N LEU A 130 21.68 -18.68 -22.37
CA LEU A 130 21.38 -18.86 -23.79
C LEU A 130 22.27 -17.99 -24.68
N ILE A 131 22.47 -16.73 -24.31
CA ILE A 131 23.38 -15.84 -25.06
C ILE A 131 24.79 -16.42 -25.08
N TYR A 132 25.31 -16.88 -23.94
CA TYR A 132 26.63 -17.52 -23.87
C TYR A 132 26.70 -18.80 -24.71
N SER A 133 25.68 -19.67 -24.62
CA SER A 133 25.64 -20.92 -25.38
C SER A 133 25.58 -20.70 -26.90
N VAL A 134 24.96 -19.61 -27.35
CA VAL A 134 24.85 -19.29 -28.78
C VAL A 134 26.11 -18.58 -29.29
N PHE A 135 26.79 -17.80 -28.44
CA PHE A 135 28.01 -17.08 -28.80
C PHE A 135 29.33 -17.86 -28.57
N GLU A 136 29.29 -19.02 -27.92
CA GLU A 136 30.41 -19.97 -27.82
C GLU A 136 30.50 -20.92 -29.06
N PRO A 137 30.83 -20.40 -30.26
CA PRO A 137 31.71 -21.18 -31.11
C PRO A 137 32.90 -20.41 -31.70
N PHE A 138 33.18 -19.16 -31.30
CA PHE A 138 34.24 -18.37 -31.97
C PHE A 138 35.63 -18.34 -31.31
N ASN A 139 35.85 -18.98 -30.16
CA ASN A 139 37.16 -18.93 -29.48
C ASN A 139 38.00 -20.23 -29.55
N TYR A 140 37.70 -21.15 -30.46
CA TYR A 140 38.54 -22.33 -30.70
C TYR A 140 39.29 -22.24 -32.04
N LEU A 141 40.25 -21.32 -32.15
CA LEU A 141 41.39 -21.51 -33.05
C LEU A 141 42.68 -21.08 -32.34
N PRO A 142 43.40 -22.02 -31.69
CA PRO A 142 44.78 -21.79 -31.33
C PRO A 142 45.66 -21.88 -32.59
N SER A 143 46.56 -20.91 -32.74
CA SER A 143 47.90 -21.11 -33.33
C SER A 143 48.04 -21.82 -34.68
N LEU A 144 47.69 -21.17 -35.80
CA LEU A 144 48.19 -21.55 -37.15
C LEU A 144 48.77 -20.39 -37.98
N ALA A 145 48.86 -19.18 -37.43
CA ALA A 145 49.51 -18.05 -38.11
C ALA A 145 51.03 -17.96 -37.83
N GLU A 146 51.56 -18.74 -36.88
CA GLU A 146 52.98 -18.66 -36.47
C GLU A 146 53.87 -19.74 -37.14
N ILE A 147 53.30 -20.67 -37.92
CA ILE A 147 54.05 -21.78 -38.55
C ILE A 147 54.23 -21.61 -40.07
N ILE A 148 53.54 -20.65 -40.72
CA ILE A 148 53.57 -20.49 -42.19
C ILE A 148 54.27 -19.17 -42.63
N GLY A 149 54.76 -18.37 -41.67
CA GLY A 149 55.42 -17.08 -41.96
C GLY A 149 56.95 -17.08 -42.04
N GLU A 150 57.61 -18.22 -41.80
CA GLU A 150 59.05 -18.39 -42.05
C GLU A 150 59.27 -19.55 -43.03
N GLN A 151 59.18 -19.28 -44.33
CA GLN A 151 60.04 -19.85 -45.38
C GLN A 151 60.10 -18.91 -46.58
#